data_AF-A0A840GLY2-F1
#
_entry.id   AF-A0A840GLY2-F1
#
_cell.length_a   1.000
_cell.length_b   1.000
_cell.length_c   1.000
_cell.angle_alpha   90.00
_cell.angle_beta   90.00
_cell.angle_gamma   90.00
#
_symmetry.space_group_name_H-M   'P 1'
#
loop_
_entity.id
_entity.type
_entity.pdbx_description
1 polymer ?
#
loop_
_entity_poly.entity_id
_entity_poly.type
_entity_poly.pdbx_seq_one_letter_code
_entity_poly.pdbx_strand_id
1 'polypeptide(L)'
;MEIGILEAIGPASGRISKAAGECSWTSFPSVLPLDSEAGFFCQLDRKSDFAMSIPKSITQCTSVNRHNRSTACHYLVVLILSVCILQLASSTAQAQCAARDVLERQLKFKTRASEAPQRLIKSERDIAIWKTIAIGTFADSLKLRDAMDSMRCSVGSQAGEILARPSFITASQKTDMELALVSPTQLGFTSDRVTLADLYSRARKLGFELAPAEVGPQLRIQYFDQPVGEFLIIGMEPIMTWSGDPIILNVANGGAGLILIGQDGRAEAEIPATSRIVFARSHKLAANTNLVDQAAAVPRE
;
A
#
# COMPACT_ATOMS: atom_id res chain seq x y z
N MET A 1 64.03 23.46 21.56
CA MET A 1 63.25 24.70 21.74
C MET A 1 61.79 24.30 21.62
N GLU A 2 61.21 23.91 22.74
CA GLU A 2 60.33 24.73 23.62
C GLU A 2 58.87 24.40 23.28
N ILE A 3 58.17 23.60 24.10
CA ILE A 3 57.33 24.01 25.27
C ILE A 3 56.18 24.89 24.76
N GLY A 4 54.89 24.51 24.81
CA GLY A 4 54.09 24.06 25.96
C GLY A 4 52.95 25.09 26.15
N ILE A 5 51.68 24.65 26.33
CA ILE A 5 50.73 24.96 27.45
C ILE A 5 49.32 24.89 26.77
N LEU A 6 48.29 24.10 27.11
CA LEU A 6 47.60 23.62 28.34
C LEU A 6 46.66 24.65 29.04
N GLU A 7 45.52 24.13 29.51
CA GLU A 7 44.43 24.71 30.33
C GLU A 7 43.27 25.41 29.58
N ALA A 8 42.02 24.96 29.58
CA ALA A 8 41.08 24.34 30.55
C ALA A 8 40.37 25.35 31.47
N ILE A 9 39.09 25.68 31.18
CA ILE A 9 38.06 26.12 32.16
C ILE A 9 36.66 25.74 31.61
N GLY A 10 35.89 24.91 32.32
CA GLY A 10 34.41 24.88 32.25
C GLY A 10 33.80 25.61 33.47
N PRO A 11 32.53 25.42 33.88
CA PRO A 11 31.31 25.01 33.17
C PRO A 11 30.18 26.07 33.31
N ALA A 12 29.04 25.93 32.61
CA ALA A 12 27.82 26.66 32.99
C ALA A 12 26.54 25.84 32.71
N SER A 13 25.82 25.62 33.81
CA SER A 13 24.50 25.02 33.99
C SER A 13 23.40 25.77 33.24
N GLY A 14 22.35 25.07 32.77
CA GLY A 14 21.28 25.77 32.06
C GLY A 14 20.06 25.00 31.56
N ARG A 15 19.38 24.28 32.47
CA ARG A 15 17.91 24.16 32.55
C ARG A 15 17.13 23.31 31.52
N ILE A 16 16.46 22.32 32.12
CA ILE A 16 15.39 21.47 31.61
C ILE A 16 14.12 22.31 31.38
N SER A 17 13.46 22.12 30.25
CA SER A 17 12.03 22.42 30.12
C SER A 17 11.36 21.42 29.16
N LYS A 18 10.52 20.58 29.75
CA LYS A 18 9.45 19.83 29.08
C LYS A 18 8.51 20.81 28.38
N ALA A 19 8.13 20.52 27.14
CA ALA A 19 6.90 21.03 26.56
C ALA A 19 6.18 19.87 25.86
N ALA A 20 5.11 19.41 26.51
CA ALA A 20 4.04 18.68 25.87
C ALA A 20 3.30 19.67 24.96
N GLY A 21 3.05 19.28 23.71
CA GLY A 21 2.27 20.05 22.75
C GLY A 21 1.26 19.12 22.10
N GLU A 22 0.02 19.25 22.53
CA GLU A 22 -1.17 18.50 22.12
C GLU A 22 -1.50 18.76 20.64
N CYS A 23 -1.73 17.69 19.87
CA CYS A 23 -2.30 17.79 18.52
C CYS A 23 -3.82 18.03 18.63
N SER A 24 -4.22 19.29 18.57
CA SER A 24 -5.61 19.74 18.40
C SER A 24 -5.96 19.78 16.91
N TRP A 25 -6.76 18.82 16.44
CA TRP A 25 -7.44 18.88 15.15
C TRP A 25 -8.74 19.66 15.31
N THR A 26 -8.75 20.96 15.00
CA THR A 26 -9.98 21.70 14.71
C THR A 26 -9.69 22.83 13.73
N SER A 27 -10.35 22.77 12.56
CA SER A 27 -11.18 23.84 11.97
C SER A 27 -11.09 23.86 10.44
N PHE A 28 -12.16 23.36 9.82
CA PHE A 28 -12.58 23.74 8.46
C PHE A 28 -13.00 25.22 8.44
N PRO A 29 -12.76 25.93 7.33
CA PRO A 29 -13.62 27.04 6.94
C PRO A 29 -14.40 26.67 5.68
N SER A 30 -15.71 26.67 5.83
CA SER A 30 -16.72 26.71 4.78
C SER A 30 -16.94 28.15 4.31
N VAL A 31 -16.72 28.44 3.04
CA VAL A 31 -17.32 29.60 2.34
C VAL A 31 -17.58 29.24 0.87
N LEU A 32 -18.85 29.26 0.47
CA LEU A 32 -19.34 29.24 -0.93
C LEU A 32 -19.17 30.62 -1.57
N PRO A 33 -19.22 30.72 -2.91
CA PRO A 33 -20.46 31.26 -3.49
C PRO A 33 -20.97 30.54 -4.75
N LEU A 34 -22.30 30.64 -4.91
CA LEU A 34 -23.12 30.50 -6.13
C LEU A 34 -22.61 31.41 -7.28
N ASP A 35 -22.82 31.25 -8.59
CA ASP A 35 -23.87 30.68 -9.45
C ASP A 35 -23.26 30.36 -10.84
N SER A 36 -23.87 29.44 -11.62
CA SER A 36 -24.23 29.63 -13.05
C SER A 36 -24.47 28.29 -13.76
N GLU A 37 -25.66 28.18 -14.34
CA GLU A 37 -26.15 27.08 -15.16
C GLU A 37 -25.33 26.81 -16.44
N ALA A 38 -25.33 25.54 -16.88
CA ALA A 38 -25.68 25.13 -18.25
C ALA A 38 -25.63 23.58 -18.34
N GLY A 39 -26.78 22.97 -18.63
CA GLY A 39 -26.93 21.51 -18.64
C GLY A 39 -26.43 20.82 -19.90
N PHE A 40 -26.32 19.49 -19.83
CA PHE A 40 -26.79 18.64 -20.91
C PHE A 40 -27.15 17.23 -20.42
N PHE A 41 -28.12 16.68 -21.13
CA PHE A 41 -28.92 15.51 -20.94
C PHE A 41 -28.15 14.20 -21.14
N CYS A 42 -28.43 13.17 -20.35
CA CYS A 42 -28.54 11.80 -20.87
C CYS A 42 -29.50 10.97 -20.02
N GLN A 43 -30.61 10.65 -20.67
CA GLN A 43 -31.76 9.89 -20.24
C GLN A 43 -31.45 8.39 -20.26
N LEU A 44 -31.84 7.65 -19.23
CA LEU A 44 -32.10 6.22 -19.35
C LEU A 44 -33.29 5.83 -18.46
N ASP A 45 -34.38 5.52 -19.16
CA ASP A 45 -35.63 4.94 -18.71
C ASP A 45 -35.43 3.67 -17.87
N ARG A 46 -36.14 3.58 -16.74
CA ARG A 46 -36.90 2.37 -16.41
C ARG A 46 -38.06 2.68 -15.45
N LYS A 47 -39.25 2.75 -16.04
CA LYS A 47 -40.55 2.66 -15.37
C LYS A 47 -40.65 1.36 -14.56
N SER A 48 -41.18 1.46 -13.35
CA SER A 48 -42.02 0.40 -12.79
C SER A 48 -43.17 1.05 -12.02
N ASP A 49 -44.29 1.16 -12.72
CA ASP A 49 -45.61 1.40 -12.18
C ASP A 49 -45.97 0.29 -11.19
N PHE A 50 -46.41 0.65 -9.98
CA PHE A 50 -47.28 -0.21 -9.20
C PHE A 50 -48.33 0.65 -8.49
N ALA A 51 -49.37 0.98 -9.26
CA ALA A 51 -50.63 1.48 -8.73
C ALA A 51 -51.30 0.34 -7.96
N MET A 52 -51.40 0.47 -6.64
CA MET A 52 -52.10 -0.51 -5.81
C MET A 52 -53.52 -0.02 -5.53
N SER A 53 -54.46 -0.67 -6.21
CA SER A 53 -55.90 -0.49 -6.09
C SER A 53 -56.39 -0.73 -4.66
N ILE A 54 -57.26 0.17 -4.21
CA ILE A 54 -57.96 0.14 -2.92
C ILE A 54 -59.05 -0.96 -2.95
N PRO A 55 -59.10 -1.89 -2.00
CA PRO A 55 -60.35 -2.56 -1.64
C PRO A 55 -61.05 -1.76 -0.53
N LYS A 56 -62.27 -1.30 -0.83
CA LYS A 56 -63.22 -0.88 0.20
C LYS A 56 -63.61 -2.13 1.00
N SER A 57 -63.24 -2.15 2.27
CA SER A 57 -63.84 -3.02 3.27
C SER A 57 -64.30 -2.16 4.43
N ILE A 58 -65.61 -1.91 4.47
CA ILE A 58 -66.29 -1.39 5.65
C ILE A 58 -66.50 -2.60 6.56
N THR A 59 -65.87 -2.62 7.73
CA THR A 59 -66.40 -3.35 8.88
C THR A 59 -66.05 -2.59 10.16
N GLN A 60 -67.01 -1.78 10.57
CA GLN A 60 -67.40 -1.43 11.94
C GLN A 60 -66.42 -1.82 13.06
N CYS A 61 -65.59 -0.87 13.50
CA CYS A 61 -64.92 -0.93 14.79
C CYS A 61 -65.81 -0.28 15.85
N THR A 62 -66.36 -1.13 16.72
CA THR A 62 -66.92 -0.72 18.00
C THR A 62 -65.83 -0.08 18.87
N SER A 63 -66.25 0.97 19.57
CA SER A 63 -65.45 1.71 20.55
C SER A 63 -64.99 0.78 21.68
N VAL A 64 -63.69 0.48 21.77
CA VAL A 64 -63.06 -0.10 22.98
C VAL A 64 -61.68 0.54 23.23
N ASN A 65 -61.60 1.24 24.36
CA ASN A 65 -60.44 1.66 25.16
C ASN A 65 -59.24 2.38 24.50
N ARG A 66 -59.22 3.71 24.68
CA ARG A 66 -58.14 4.64 24.31
C ARG A 66 -56.92 4.65 25.25
N HIS A 67 -56.90 3.87 26.33
CA HIS A 67 -55.83 3.95 27.35
C HIS A 67 -54.70 2.91 27.20
N ASN A 68 -54.87 1.82 26.44
CA ASN A 68 -53.88 0.73 26.38
C ASN A 68 -52.93 0.79 25.16
N ARG A 69 -53.10 1.80 24.31
CA ARG A 69 -52.35 1.95 23.04
C ARG A 69 -51.05 2.74 23.24
N SER A 70 -50.98 3.56 24.29
CA SER A 70 -49.80 4.36 24.63
C SER A 70 -48.69 3.51 25.25
N THR A 71 -49.03 2.65 26.20
CA THR A 71 -48.12 1.70 26.85
C THR A 71 -47.53 0.70 25.85
N ALA A 72 -48.36 0.10 25.00
CA ALA A 72 -47.90 -0.82 23.95
C ALA A 72 -46.92 -0.14 22.95
N CYS A 73 -47.14 1.13 22.61
CA CYS A 73 -46.23 1.90 21.76
C CYS A 73 -44.88 2.19 22.45
N HIS A 74 -44.90 2.49 23.76
CA HIS A 74 -43.68 2.68 24.55
C HIS A 74 -42.84 1.39 24.63
N TYR A 75 -43.46 0.22 24.83
CA TYR A 75 -42.74 -1.06 24.84
C TYR A 75 -42.07 -1.37 23.49
N LEU A 76 -42.74 -1.05 22.37
CA LEU A 76 -42.17 -1.21 21.03
C LEU A 76 -40.96 -0.30 20.80
N VAL A 77 -41.03 0.97 21.21
CA VAL A 77 -39.91 1.92 21.08
C VAL A 77 -38.73 1.50 21.95
N VAL A 78 -38.98 1.04 23.18
CA VAL A 78 -37.92 0.53 24.08
C VAL A 78 -37.27 -0.73 23.52
N LEU A 79 -38.04 -1.65 22.93
CA LEU A 79 -37.50 -2.83 22.24
C LEU A 79 -36.60 -2.45 21.06
N ILE A 80 -37.06 -1.54 20.20
CA ILE A 80 -36.26 -1.07 19.05
C ILE A 80 -34.96 -0.41 19.52
N LEU A 81 -35.02 0.47 20.53
CA LEU A 81 -33.83 1.11 21.10
C LEU A 81 -32.86 0.09 21.71
N SER A 82 -33.36 -0.92 22.42
CA SER A 82 -32.53 -1.97 23.00
C SER A 82 -31.82 -2.81 21.94
N VAL A 83 -32.51 -3.14 20.83
CA VAL A 83 -31.92 -3.84 19.68
C VAL A 83 -30.86 -2.97 19.00
N CYS A 84 -31.12 -1.68 18.78
CA CYS A 84 -30.13 -0.77 18.22
C CYS A 84 -28.88 -0.67 19.12
N ILE A 85 -29.04 -0.54 20.43
CA ILE A 85 -27.91 -0.49 21.37
C ILE A 85 -27.09 -1.78 21.31
N LEU A 86 -27.73 -2.95 21.25
CA LEU A 86 -27.03 -4.24 21.10
C LEU A 86 -26.27 -4.35 19.77
N GLN A 87 -26.85 -3.85 18.67
CA GLN A 87 -26.18 -3.82 17.37
C GLN A 87 -24.97 -2.89 17.37
N LEU A 88 -25.09 -1.68 17.93
CA LEU A 88 -23.97 -0.74 18.07
C LEU A 88 -22.87 -1.26 19.04
N ALA A 89 -23.25 -1.95 20.11
CA ALA A 89 -22.31 -2.58 21.04
C ALA A 89 -21.53 -3.72 20.35
N SER A 90 -22.21 -4.52 19.51
CA SER A 90 -21.54 -5.59 18.76
C SER A 90 -20.56 -5.07 17.70
N SER A 91 -20.90 -3.98 16.99
CA SER A 91 -20.03 -3.39 15.98
C SER A 91 -18.80 -2.70 16.58
N THR A 92 -18.96 -2.04 17.72
CA THR A 92 -17.85 -1.44 18.48
C THR A 92 -16.93 -2.51 19.08
N ALA A 93 -17.49 -3.61 19.60
CA ALA A 93 -16.72 -4.76 20.06
C ALA A 93 -15.92 -5.42 18.93
N GLN A 94 -16.54 -5.62 17.75
CA GLN A 94 -15.85 -6.14 16.56
C GLN A 94 -14.70 -5.22 16.10
N ALA A 95 -14.92 -3.89 16.11
CA ALA A 95 -13.87 -2.92 15.76
C ALA A 95 -12.71 -2.92 16.76
N GLN A 96 -12.98 -3.07 18.06
CA GLN A 96 -11.95 -3.16 19.10
C GLN A 96 -11.14 -4.45 19.02
N CYS A 97 -11.78 -5.59 18.73
CA CYS A 97 -11.09 -6.86 18.48
C CYS A 97 -10.17 -6.77 17.26
N ALA A 98 -10.63 -6.15 16.17
CA ALA A 98 -9.81 -5.93 14.98
C ALA A 98 -8.57 -5.06 15.26
N ALA A 99 -8.71 -3.98 16.04
CA ALA A 99 -7.59 -3.12 16.42
C ALA A 99 -6.55 -3.85 17.28
N ARG A 100 -7.01 -4.67 18.23
CA ARG A 100 -6.13 -5.50 19.08
C ARG A 100 -5.38 -6.54 18.27
N ASP A 101 -6.06 -7.24 17.35
CA ASP A 101 -5.44 -8.23 16.47
C ASP A 101 -4.39 -7.61 15.55
N VAL A 102 -4.65 -6.39 15.05
CA VAL A 102 -3.67 -5.62 14.27
C VAL A 102 -2.46 -5.28 15.14
N LEU A 103 -2.66 -4.78 16.37
CA LEU A 103 -1.56 -4.42 17.26
C LEU A 103 -0.72 -5.64 17.67
N GLU A 104 -1.35 -6.77 18.00
CA GLU A 104 -0.65 -8.01 18.35
C GLU A 104 0.13 -8.58 17.15
N ARG A 105 -0.41 -8.47 15.92
CA ARG A 105 0.36 -8.81 14.71
C ARG A 105 1.55 -7.87 14.53
N GLN A 106 1.36 -6.55 14.66
CA GLN A 106 2.44 -5.57 14.53
C GLN A 106 3.56 -5.83 15.54
N LEU A 107 3.21 -6.15 16.79
CA LEU A 107 4.18 -6.53 17.83
C LEU A 107 4.92 -7.82 17.47
N LYS A 108 4.20 -8.87 17.05
CA LYS A 108 4.84 -10.13 16.61
C LYS A 108 5.76 -9.94 15.41
N PHE A 109 5.39 -9.10 14.44
CA PHE A 109 6.23 -8.75 13.30
C PHE A 109 7.48 -8.00 13.74
N LYS A 110 7.35 -7.02 14.66
CA LYS A 110 8.48 -6.28 15.20
C LYS A 110 9.45 -7.17 15.99
N THR A 111 8.93 -8.13 16.76
CA THR A 111 9.75 -9.10 17.52
C THR A 111 10.49 -10.07 16.58
N ARG A 112 9.82 -10.64 15.57
CA ARG A 112 10.49 -11.55 14.61
C ARG A 112 11.50 -10.87 13.69
N ALA A 113 11.27 -9.61 13.33
CA ALA A 113 12.21 -8.84 12.51
C ALA A 113 13.52 -8.51 13.25
N SER A 114 13.52 -8.58 14.59
CA SER A 114 14.64 -8.19 15.45
C SER A 114 15.65 -9.32 15.74
N GLU A 115 15.38 -10.58 15.36
CA GLU A 115 16.11 -11.74 15.94
C GLU A 115 17.06 -12.51 15.01
N ALA A 116 17.08 -12.26 13.70
CA ALA A 116 18.06 -12.91 12.81
C ALA A 116 19.31 -12.04 12.65
N PRO A 117 20.55 -12.57 12.84
CA PRO A 117 21.76 -11.86 12.46
C PRO A 117 21.67 -11.51 10.98
N GLN A 118 21.47 -10.22 10.67
CA GLN A 118 21.28 -9.79 9.30
C GLN A 118 22.62 -9.87 8.57
N ARG A 119 22.84 -10.99 7.89
CA ARG A 119 24.00 -11.18 7.03
C ARG A 119 24.00 -10.08 5.96
N LEU A 120 25.06 -9.28 5.95
CA LEU A 120 25.27 -8.26 4.94
C LEU A 120 25.38 -8.90 3.55
N ILE A 121 24.65 -8.34 2.60
CA ILE A 121 24.69 -8.74 1.19
C ILE A 121 25.95 -8.12 0.58
N LYS A 122 26.80 -8.93 -0.05
CA LYS A 122 28.00 -8.47 -0.78
C LYS A 122 27.79 -8.47 -2.29
N SER A 123 26.86 -9.28 -2.77
CA SER A 123 26.42 -9.35 -4.17
C SER A 123 24.96 -9.80 -4.25
N GLU A 124 24.25 -9.45 -5.32
CA GLU A 124 22.91 -10.00 -5.61
C GLU A 124 22.89 -11.53 -5.63
N ARG A 125 24.01 -12.19 -5.97
CA ARG A 125 24.12 -13.65 -5.96
C ARG A 125 24.09 -14.27 -4.56
N ASP A 126 24.33 -13.46 -3.53
CA ASP A 126 24.31 -13.91 -2.14
C ASP A 126 22.88 -14.00 -1.56
N ILE A 127 21.89 -13.41 -2.24
CA ILE A 127 20.49 -13.47 -1.83
C ILE A 127 19.73 -14.47 -2.69
N ALA A 128 18.92 -15.31 -2.05
CA ALA A 128 18.03 -16.21 -2.75
C ALA A 128 17.00 -15.44 -3.59
N ILE A 129 16.55 -16.07 -4.67
CA ILE A 129 15.35 -15.66 -5.39
C ILE A 129 14.20 -15.68 -4.40
N TRP A 130 13.55 -14.53 -4.20
CA TRP A 130 12.40 -14.45 -3.32
C TRP A 130 11.13 -14.90 -4.05
N LYS A 131 10.92 -14.39 -5.26
CA LYS A 131 9.81 -14.77 -6.13
C LYS A 131 10.22 -14.71 -7.59
N THR A 132 9.59 -15.55 -8.40
CA THR A 132 9.60 -15.44 -9.86
C THR A 132 8.18 -15.08 -10.28
N ILE A 133 8.03 -14.00 -11.05
CA ILE A 133 6.73 -13.56 -11.58
C ILE A 133 6.79 -13.47 -13.10
N ALA A 134 5.66 -13.62 -13.77
CA ALA A 134 5.54 -13.29 -15.18
C ALA A 134 5.25 -11.80 -15.35
N ILE A 135 5.96 -11.13 -16.26
CA ILE A 135 5.59 -9.79 -16.77
C ILE A 135 5.22 -9.90 -18.25
N GLY A 136 4.65 -8.86 -18.85
CA GLY A 136 4.20 -8.86 -20.24
C GLY A 136 3.01 -9.79 -20.50
N THR A 137 2.19 -10.04 -19.48
CA THR A 137 1.00 -10.91 -19.60
C THR A 137 -0.23 -10.16 -20.12
N PHE A 138 -0.16 -8.83 -20.21
CA PHE A 138 -1.24 -7.97 -20.70
C PHE A 138 -0.71 -7.03 -21.78
N ALA A 139 -1.57 -6.74 -22.75
CA ALA A 139 -1.23 -5.87 -23.88
C ALA A 139 -0.91 -4.43 -23.44
N ASP A 140 -1.59 -3.94 -22.40
CA ASP A 140 -1.47 -2.56 -21.91
C ASP A 140 -1.85 -2.45 -20.43
N SER A 141 -1.64 -1.25 -19.87
CA SER A 141 -1.91 -0.95 -18.47
C SER A 141 -3.41 -0.94 -18.12
N LEU A 142 -4.30 -0.69 -19.08
CA LEU A 142 -5.75 -0.74 -18.85
C LEU A 142 -6.19 -2.17 -18.60
N LYS A 143 -5.77 -3.12 -19.45
CA LYS A 143 -6.04 -4.55 -19.26
C LYS A 143 -5.46 -5.09 -17.98
N LEU A 144 -4.26 -4.65 -17.62
CA LEU A 144 -3.65 -5.01 -16.34
C LEU A 144 -4.43 -4.44 -15.14
N ARG A 145 -4.98 -3.23 -15.26
CA ARG A 145 -5.84 -2.62 -14.24
C ARG A 145 -7.19 -3.35 -14.13
N ASP A 146 -7.83 -3.67 -15.24
CA ASP A 146 -9.07 -4.46 -15.27
C ASP A 146 -8.87 -5.82 -14.59
N ALA A 147 -7.71 -6.46 -14.84
CA ALA A 147 -7.36 -7.71 -14.20
C ALA A 147 -7.23 -7.57 -12.68
N MET A 148 -6.54 -6.52 -12.19
CA MET A 148 -6.48 -6.23 -10.74
C MET A 148 -7.87 -6.06 -10.13
N ASP A 149 -8.74 -5.28 -10.76
CA ASP A 149 -10.11 -5.06 -10.29
C ASP A 149 -10.92 -6.38 -10.23
N SER A 150 -10.85 -7.19 -11.28
CA SER A 150 -11.52 -8.50 -11.33
C SER A 150 -11.05 -9.45 -10.22
N MET A 151 -9.78 -9.31 -9.81
CA MET A 151 -9.14 -10.09 -8.74
C MET A 151 -9.27 -9.42 -7.37
N ARG A 152 -10.09 -8.37 -7.24
CA ARG A 152 -10.33 -7.59 -6.01
C ARG A 152 -9.04 -7.02 -5.40
N CYS A 153 -8.05 -6.75 -6.23
CA CYS A 153 -6.84 -6.03 -5.86
C CYS A 153 -7.12 -4.53 -6.00
N SER A 154 -7.18 -3.82 -4.88
CA SER A 154 -7.43 -2.38 -4.88
C SER A 154 -6.26 -1.61 -5.49
N VAL A 155 -6.55 -0.44 -6.06
CA VAL A 155 -5.54 0.46 -6.63
C VAL A 155 -5.72 1.85 -6.01
N GLY A 156 -4.69 2.32 -5.31
CA GLY A 156 -4.66 3.67 -4.73
C GLY A 156 -4.58 4.75 -5.80
N SER A 157 -4.95 5.99 -5.44
CA SER A 157 -5.05 7.12 -6.39
C SER A 157 -3.76 7.35 -7.18
N GLN A 158 -2.63 7.50 -6.50
CA GLN A 158 -1.32 7.74 -7.13
C GLN A 158 -0.87 6.56 -8.01
N ALA A 159 -1.11 5.31 -7.57
CA ALA A 159 -0.82 4.13 -8.39
C ALA A 159 -1.70 4.11 -9.65
N GLY A 160 -3.00 4.36 -9.49
CA GLY A 160 -3.96 4.43 -10.59
C GLY A 160 -3.63 5.53 -11.58
N GLU A 161 -3.11 6.66 -11.11
CA GLU A 161 -2.62 7.73 -11.95
C GLU A 161 -1.40 7.31 -12.76
N ILE A 162 -0.34 6.79 -12.11
CA ILE A 162 0.87 6.40 -12.86
C ILE A 162 0.65 5.26 -13.82
N LEU A 163 -0.27 4.33 -13.53
CA LEU A 163 -0.70 3.29 -14.47
C LEU A 163 -1.35 3.85 -15.74
N ALA A 164 -1.99 5.01 -15.64
CA ALA A 164 -2.61 5.70 -16.78
C ALA A 164 -1.62 6.60 -17.55
N ARG A 165 -0.35 6.69 -17.11
CA ARG A 165 0.65 7.53 -17.78
C ARG A 165 1.22 6.80 -19.00
N PRO A 166 1.45 7.50 -20.12
CA PRO A 166 2.11 6.91 -21.29
C PRO A 166 3.53 6.39 -21.01
N SER A 167 4.19 6.90 -19.97
CA SER A 167 5.50 6.43 -19.52
C SER A 167 5.45 5.13 -18.73
N PHE A 168 4.27 4.64 -18.35
CA PHE A 168 4.11 3.30 -17.81
C PHE A 168 4.05 2.31 -18.98
N ILE A 169 5.10 1.49 -19.11
CA ILE A 169 5.25 0.55 -20.21
C ILE A 169 5.10 -0.87 -19.69
N THR A 170 4.25 -1.65 -20.33
CA THR A 170 4.17 -3.11 -20.17
C THR A 170 5.15 -3.79 -21.13
N ALA A 171 5.75 -4.90 -20.71
CA ALA A 171 6.60 -5.70 -21.58
C ALA A 171 5.78 -6.26 -22.76
N SER A 172 6.34 -6.20 -23.96
CA SER A 172 5.67 -6.65 -25.18
C SER A 172 5.60 -8.16 -25.32
N GLN A 173 6.41 -8.88 -24.55
CA GLN A 173 6.49 -10.33 -24.54
C GLN A 173 6.43 -10.83 -23.12
N LYS A 174 5.71 -11.94 -22.93
CA LYS A 174 5.67 -12.60 -21.64
C LYS A 174 7.05 -13.14 -21.30
N THR A 175 7.58 -12.76 -20.14
CA THR A 175 8.83 -13.30 -19.60
C THR A 175 8.72 -13.50 -18.11
N ASP A 176 9.40 -14.51 -17.61
CA ASP A 176 9.58 -14.71 -16.17
C ASP A 176 10.71 -13.81 -15.68
N MET A 177 10.52 -13.22 -14.51
CA MET A 177 11.46 -12.31 -13.87
C MET A 177 11.71 -12.74 -12.42
N GLU A 178 12.98 -12.93 -12.09
CA GLU A 178 13.43 -13.23 -10.74
C GLU A 178 13.55 -11.94 -9.92
N LEU A 179 12.92 -11.95 -8.74
CA LEU A 179 12.90 -10.84 -7.81
C LEU A 179 13.67 -11.20 -6.55
N ALA A 180 14.47 -10.25 -6.07
CA ALA A 180 15.11 -10.29 -4.77
C ALA A 180 14.40 -9.36 -3.79
N LEU A 181 14.36 -9.77 -2.53
CA LEU A 181 13.80 -8.97 -1.45
C LEU A 181 14.89 -8.61 -0.45
N VAL A 182 15.13 -7.31 -0.30
CA VAL A 182 16.22 -6.77 0.53
C VAL A 182 15.72 -5.63 1.40
N SER A 183 16.47 -5.33 2.45
CA SER A 183 16.28 -4.14 3.29
C SER A 183 17.54 -3.27 3.28
N PRO A 184 17.44 -1.96 3.58
CA PRO A 184 18.61 -1.10 3.66
C PRO A 184 19.66 -1.62 4.65
N THR A 185 19.23 -2.16 5.79
CA THR A 185 20.12 -2.80 6.76
C THR A 185 20.93 -3.95 6.16
N GLN A 186 20.30 -4.84 5.39
CA GLN A 186 21.00 -5.92 4.67
C GLN A 186 21.98 -5.40 3.60
N LEU A 187 21.75 -4.20 3.04
CA LEU A 187 22.66 -3.55 2.10
C LEU A 187 23.83 -2.83 2.80
N GLY A 188 23.83 -2.78 4.14
CA GLY A 188 24.91 -2.23 4.96
C GLY A 188 24.66 -0.81 5.47
N PHE A 189 23.44 -0.30 5.40
CA PHE A 189 23.09 0.97 6.03
C PHE A 189 22.87 0.79 7.54
N THR A 190 23.39 1.71 8.33
CA THR A 190 23.29 1.69 9.80
C THR A 190 22.34 2.75 10.37
N SER A 191 22.02 3.78 9.59
CA SER A 191 21.03 4.79 9.95
C SER A 191 19.61 4.22 9.89
N ASP A 192 18.71 4.74 10.73
CA ASP A 192 17.29 4.34 10.76
C ASP A 192 16.52 4.66 9.47
N ARG A 193 17.04 5.61 8.69
CA ARG A 193 16.47 6.10 7.43
C ARG A 193 17.57 6.29 6.41
N VAL A 194 17.25 6.03 5.14
CA VAL A 194 18.14 6.21 3.99
C VAL A 194 17.40 6.93 2.88
N THR A 195 18.10 7.73 2.08
CA THR A 195 17.47 8.33 0.90
C THR A 195 17.24 7.26 -0.17
N LEU A 196 16.21 7.43 -0.99
CA LEU A 196 15.92 6.53 -2.11
C LEU A 196 17.11 6.49 -3.10
N ALA A 197 17.75 7.63 -3.34
CA ALA A 197 18.92 7.73 -4.21
C ALA A 197 20.11 6.92 -3.69
N ASP A 198 20.44 7.03 -2.40
CA ASP A 198 21.53 6.26 -1.80
C ASP A 198 21.22 4.77 -1.82
N LEU A 199 19.97 4.41 -1.52
CA LEU A 199 19.50 3.03 -1.56
C LEU A 199 19.69 2.41 -2.95
N TYR A 200 19.26 3.10 -4.01
CA TYR A 200 19.40 2.64 -5.39
C TYR A 200 20.85 2.58 -5.84
N SER A 201 21.65 3.59 -5.49
CA SER A 201 23.09 3.61 -5.76
C SER A 201 23.79 2.40 -5.13
N ARG A 202 23.45 2.08 -3.88
CA ARG A 202 23.99 0.93 -3.18
C ARG A 202 23.54 -0.39 -3.78
N ALA A 203 22.25 -0.54 -4.10
CA ALA A 203 21.71 -1.75 -4.72
C ALA A 203 22.40 -2.04 -6.07
N ARG A 204 22.57 -1.03 -6.93
CA ARG A 204 23.28 -1.15 -8.21
C ARG A 204 24.74 -1.57 -8.04
N LYS A 205 25.46 -1.01 -7.06
CA LYS A 205 26.84 -1.42 -6.73
C LYS A 205 26.97 -2.90 -6.33
N LEU A 206 25.89 -3.47 -5.79
CA LEU A 206 25.83 -4.88 -5.39
C LEU A 206 25.29 -5.79 -6.52
N GLY A 207 24.96 -5.24 -7.69
CA GLY A 207 24.51 -5.97 -8.87
C GLY A 207 23.00 -6.13 -9.01
N PHE A 208 22.21 -5.51 -8.14
CA PHE A 208 20.75 -5.46 -8.30
C PHE A 208 20.36 -4.49 -9.42
N GLU A 209 19.28 -4.82 -10.12
CA GLU A 209 18.68 -3.98 -11.16
C GLU A 209 17.37 -3.36 -10.66
N LEU A 210 17.07 -2.16 -11.13
CA LEU A 210 15.73 -1.60 -10.93
C LEU A 210 14.74 -2.39 -11.78
N ALA A 211 13.64 -2.79 -11.15
CA ALA A 211 12.56 -3.50 -11.81
C ALA A 211 11.78 -2.56 -12.76
N PRO A 212 11.25 -3.08 -13.87
CA PRO A 212 10.23 -2.35 -14.64
C PRO A 212 9.02 -2.00 -13.75
N ALA A 213 8.38 -0.87 -14.03
CA ALA A 213 7.19 -0.43 -13.29
C ALA A 213 6.08 -1.49 -13.26
N GLU A 214 5.96 -2.29 -14.32
CA GLU A 214 5.01 -3.39 -14.46
C GLU A 214 5.12 -4.44 -13.35
N VAL A 215 6.29 -4.58 -12.71
CA VAL A 215 6.48 -5.54 -11.62
C VAL A 215 5.52 -5.28 -10.46
N GLY A 216 5.19 -4.03 -10.15
CA GLY A 216 4.22 -3.70 -9.08
C GLY A 216 2.85 -4.35 -9.28
N PRO A 217 2.09 -3.98 -10.33
CA PRO A 217 0.79 -4.59 -10.62
C PRO A 217 0.87 -6.09 -10.93
N GLN A 218 1.91 -6.57 -11.63
CA GLN A 218 2.07 -8.00 -11.91
C GLN A 218 2.29 -8.84 -10.65
N LEU A 219 3.16 -8.37 -9.76
CA LEU A 219 3.35 -8.99 -8.45
C LEU A 219 2.04 -8.98 -7.66
N ARG A 220 1.28 -7.88 -7.71
CA ARG A 220 0.03 -7.78 -6.97
C ARG A 220 -0.98 -8.88 -7.34
N ILE A 221 -1.13 -9.16 -8.63
CA ILE A 221 -2.05 -10.18 -9.14
C ILE A 221 -1.48 -11.61 -9.12
N GLN A 222 -0.21 -11.79 -8.77
CA GLN A 222 0.43 -13.11 -8.67
C GLN A 222 0.77 -13.49 -7.22
N TYR A 223 0.65 -12.55 -6.27
CA TYR A 223 0.97 -12.77 -4.87
C TYR A 223 -0.25 -12.54 -3.95
N PHE A 224 -1.15 -13.53 -3.91
CA PHE A 224 -2.39 -13.45 -3.11
C PHE A 224 -2.24 -13.82 -1.64
N ASP A 225 -1.28 -14.66 -1.30
CA ASP A 225 -0.96 -15.11 0.06
C ASP A 225 -0.07 -14.10 0.80
N GLN A 226 -0.13 -12.82 0.43
CA GLN A 226 0.62 -11.77 1.09
C GLN A 226 0.17 -11.61 2.56
N PRO A 227 1.08 -11.71 3.55
CA PRO A 227 0.72 -11.51 4.94
C PRO A 227 0.13 -10.13 5.21
N VAL A 228 -0.90 -10.07 6.05
CA VAL A 228 -1.43 -8.80 6.58
C VAL A 228 -0.33 -8.05 7.33
N GLY A 229 -0.15 -6.77 6.99
CA GLY A 229 0.88 -5.89 7.52
C GLY A 229 2.16 -5.85 6.68
N GLU A 230 2.26 -6.62 5.59
CA GLU A 230 3.41 -6.53 4.69
C GLU A 230 3.25 -5.41 3.66
N PHE A 231 4.31 -4.63 3.48
CA PHE A 231 4.45 -3.56 2.50
C PHE A 231 5.77 -3.78 1.74
N LEU A 232 5.70 -3.79 0.42
CA LEU A 232 6.83 -4.08 -0.47
C LEU A 232 7.03 -2.92 -1.42
N ILE A 233 8.11 -2.17 -1.22
CA ILE A 233 8.48 -1.06 -2.09
C ILE A 233 9.09 -1.66 -3.37
N ILE A 234 8.59 -1.28 -4.53
CA ILE A 234 9.17 -1.70 -5.80
C ILE A 234 10.35 -0.78 -6.11
N GLY A 235 11.55 -1.35 -6.19
CA GLY A 235 12.75 -0.68 -6.64
C GLY A 235 12.68 -0.45 -8.14
N MET A 236 11.97 0.59 -8.57
CA MET A 236 11.74 0.98 -9.97
C MET A 236 12.18 2.41 -10.22
N GLU A 237 12.39 2.75 -11.50
CA GLU A 237 12.49 4.16 -11.89
C GLU A 237 11.15 4.87 -11.61
N PRO A 238 11.13 6.05 -10.97
CA PRO A 238 9.89 6.77 -10.69
C PRO A 238 9.16 7.20 -11.96
N ILE A 239 7.83 7.17 -11.91
CA ILE A 239 6.97 7.71 -12.96
C ILE A 239 6.35 9.01 -12.47
N MET A 240 6.43 10.05 -13.30
CA MET A 240 5.85 11.36 -12.99
C MET A 240 4.33 11.31 -13.10
N THR A 241 3.63 11.87 -12.11
CA THR A 241 2.20 12.22 -12.17
C THR A 241 1.93 13.27 -13.25
N TRP A 242 0.67 13.64 -13.46
CA TRP A 242 0.30 14.80 -14.27
C TRP A 242 0.77 16.12 -13.65
N SER A 243 0.88 16.18 -12.31
CA SER A 243 1.43 17.32 -11.57
C SER A 243 2.97 17.39 -11.56
N GLY A 244 3.65 16.34 -12.02
CA GLY A 244 5.12 16.26 -12.04
C GLY A 244 5.75 15.67 -10.77
N ASP A 245 4.96 15.07 -9.88
CA ASP A 245 5.46 14.36 -8.71
C ASP A 245 5.98 12.97 -9.11
N PRO A 246 7.23 12.60 -8.75
CA PRO A 246 7.75 11.27 -9.04
C PRO A 246 7.15 10.25 -8.07
N ILE A 247 6.56 9.18 -8.60
CA ILE A 247 5.93 8.12 -7.80
C ILE A 247 6.57 6.77 -8.13
N ILE A 248 6.83 5.99 -7.09
CA ILE A 248 7.14 4.56 -7.15
C ILE A 248 5.98 3.74 -6.58
N LEU A 249 5.96 2.45 -6.85
CA LEU A 249 4.87 1.56 -6.43
C LEU A 249 5.18 0.82 -5.13
N ASN A 250 4.13 0.51 -4.38
CA ASN A 250 4.18 -0.38 -3.22
C ASN A 250 3.05 -1.42 -3.29
N VAL A 251 3.42 -2.69 -3.10
CA VAL A 251 2.50 -3.84 -3.06
C VAL A 251 2.24 -4.21 -1.60
N ALA A 252 1.02 -4.01 -1.13
CA ALA A 252 0.71 -4.07 0.29
C ALA A 252 -0.55 -4.89 0.61
N ASN A 253 -0.57 -5.43 1.83
CA ASN A 253 -1.78 -5.95 2.47
C ASN A 253 -2.00 -5.24 3.80
N GLY A 254 -2.82 -4.19 3.80
CA GLY A 254 -3.11 -3.38 5.00
C GLY A 254 -4.13 -3.99 5.97
N GLY A 255 -4.65 -5.20 5.70
CA GLY A 255 -5.70 -5.84 6.49
C GLY A 255 -7.12 -5.61 5.97
N ALA A 256 -7.35 -4.56 5.18
CA ALA A 256 -8.61 -4.35 4.44
C ALA A 256 -8.64 -5.04 3.07
N GLY A 257 -7.53 -5.67 2.65
CA GLY A 257 -7.39 -6.33 1.36
C GLY A 257 -6.02 -6.10 0.73
N LEU A 258 -5.83 -6.72 -0.44
CA LEU A 258 -4.64 -6.55 -1.27
C LEU A 258 -4.75 -5.24 -2.04
N ILE A 259 -3.70 -4.43 -1.99
CA ILE A 259 -3.67 -3.11 -2.62
C ILE A 259 -2.34 -2.85 -3.31
N LEU A 260 -2.39 -2.12 -4.42
CA LEU A 260 -1.27 -1.44 -5.05
C LEU A 260 -1.39 0.07 -4.76
N ILE A 261 -0.39 0.68 -4.16
CA ILE A 261 -0.38 2.12 -3.84
C ILE A 261 0.85 2.82 -4.42
N GLY A 262 0.76 4.14 -4.56
CA GLY A 262 1.91 4.99 -4.87
C GLY A 262 2.64 5.38 -3.58
N GLN A 263 3.93 5.68 -3.73
CA GLN A 263 4.80 6.23 -2.70
C GLN A 263 5.68 7.32 -3.34
N ASP A 264 6.10 8.29 -2.53
CA ASP A 264 7.08 9.32 -2.93
C ASP A 264 8.33 8.66 -3.53
N GLY A 265 8.58 8.98 -4.81
CA GLY A 265 9.70 8.50 -5.61
C GLY A 265 10.81 9.52 -5.76
N ARG A 266 10.78 10.63 -5.02
CA ARG A 266 11.87 11.63 -5.03
C ARG A 266 13.19 11.02 -4.55
N ALA A 267 14.29 11.54 -5.07
CA ALA A 267 15.64 11.07 -4.73
C ALA A 267 15.91 11.17 -3.21
N GLU A 268 15.41 12.24 -2.59
CA GLU A 268 15.51 12.55 -1.17
C GLU A 268 14.46 11.85 -0.29
N ALA A 269 13.53 11.08 -0.87
CA ALA A 269 12.52 10.38 -0.10
C ALA A 269 13.17 9.43 0.92
N GLU A 270 12.77 9.55 2.18
CA GLU A 270 13.35 8.75 3.27
C GLU A 270 12.69 7.39 3.37
N ILE A 271 13.49 6.34 3.21
CA ILE A 271 13.10 4.94 3.35
C ILE A 271 13.55 4.42 4.71
N PRO A 272 12.64 3.89 5.56
CA PRO A 272 13.01 3.24 6.80
C PRO A 272 13.97 2.07 6.57
N ALA A 273 14.95 1.90 7.46
CA ALA A 273 16.01 0.89 7.31
C ALA A 273 15.52 -0.57 7.40
N THR A 274 14.29 -0.76 7.87
CA THR A 274 13.59 -2.05 7.97
C THR A 274 12.58 -2.29 6.85
N SER A 275 12.41 -1.33 5.93
CA SER A 275 11.56 -1.49 4.76
C SER A 275 12.02 -2.65 3.89
N ARG A 276 11.07 -3.30 3.23
CA ARG A 276 11.31 -4.40 2.29
C ARG A 276 11.22 -3.85 0.88
N ILE A 277 12.32 -3.96 0.12
CA ILE A 277 12.44 -3.45 -1.24
C ILE A 277 12.65 -4.61 -2.19
N VAL A 278 11.87 -4.60 -3.27
CA VAL A 278 11.90 -5.58 -4.34
C VAL A 278 12.78 -5.04 -5.47
N PHE A 279 13.86 -5.76 -5.78
CA PHE A 279 14.70 -5.48 -6.95
C PHE A 279 14.66 -6.64 -7.94
N ALA A 280 14.91 -6.36 -9.21
CA ALA A 280 15.15 -7.39 -10.20
C ALA A 280 16.57 -7.97 -10.00
N ARG A 281 16.68 -9.29 -10.17
CA ARG A 281 17.99 -9.95 -10.25
C ARG A 281 18.50 -9.88 -11.69
N SER A 282 19.80 -9.64 -11.86
CA SER A 282 20.39 -9.61 -13.19
C SER A 282 20.41 -11.03 -13.78
N HIS A 283 19.77 -11.22 -14.94
CA HIS A 283 19.80 -12.50 -15.67
C HIS A 283 21.13 -12.72 -16.42
N LYS A 284 22.19 -11.97 -16.09
CA LYS A 284 23.46 -12.03 -16.82
C LYS A 284 24.33 -13.21 -16.39
N LEU A 285 23.86 -14.45 -16.63
CA LEU A 285 24.69 -15.59 -17.04
C LEU A 285 23.87 -16.83 -17.50
N ALA A 286 23.56 -16.90 -18.80
CA ALA A 286 23.32 -18.16 -19.53
C ALA A 286 23.58 -18.07 -21.04
N ALA A 287 23.74 -16.85 -21.60
CA ALA A 287 24.08 -16.68 -23.02
C ALA A 287 25.59 -16.90 -23.31
N ASN A 288 26.47 -16.70 -22.33
CA ASN A 288 27.92 -16.77 -22.55
C ASN A 288 28.54 -18.15 -22.26
N THR A 289 27.83 -19.06 -21.58
CA THR A 289 28.35 -20.42 -21.34
C THR A 289 28.18 -21.29 -22.58
N ASN A 290 27.09 -21.12 -23.33
CA ASN A 290 26.83 -21.89 -24.56
C ASN A 290 27.72 -21.50 -25.76
N LEU A 291 28.28 -20.29 -25.79
CA LEU A 291 29.16 -19.86 -26.88
C LEU A 291 30.64 -20.21 -26.65
N VAL A 292 31.08 -20.28 -25.38
CA VAL A 292 32.46 -20.66 -25.06
C VAL A 292 32.65 -22.17 -25.18
N ASP A 293 31.65 -22.97 -24.84
CA ASP A 293 31.70 -24.44 -24.99
C ASP A 293 31.58 -24.90 -26.46
N GLN A 294 30.92 -24.13 -27.33
CA GLN A 294 30.86 -24.42 -28.78
C GLN A 294 32.12 -24.00 -29.54
N ALA A 295 32.85 -22.97 -29.07
CA ALA A 295 34.11 -22.55 -29.68
C ALA A 295 35.30 -23.47 -29.34
N ALA A 296 35.20 -24.25 -28.24
CA ALA A 296 36.22 -25.22 -27.83
C ALA A 296 36.11 -26.58 -28.53
N ALA A 297 35.05 -26.83 -29.31
CA ALA A 297 34.76 -28.12 -29.93
C ALA A 297 35.05 -28.19 -31.44
N VAL A 298 35.69 -27.18 -32.05
CA VAL A 298 36.09 -27.24 -33.46
C VAL A 298 37.40 -28.04 -33.58
N PRO A 299 37.41 -29.22 -34.25
CA PRO A 299 38.64 -29.92 -34.56
C PRO A 299 39.43 -29.12 -35.59
N ARG A 300 40.74 -28.94 -35.36
CA ARG A 300 41.65 -28.49 -36.40
C ARG A 300 41.92 -29.68 -37.33
N GLU A 301 41.42 -29.61 -38.55
CA GLU A 301 41.94 -30.37 -39.71
C GLU A 301 42.73 -29.42 -40.62
#